data_AF-A0A7J4EIS2-F1
#
_entry.id   AF-A0A7J4EIS2-F1
#
_cell.length_a   1.000
_cell.length_b   1.000
_cell.length_c   1.000
_cell.angle_alpha   90.00
_cell.angle_beta   90.00
_cell.angle_gamma   90.00
#
_symmetry.space_group_name_H-M   'P 1'
#
loop_
_entity.id
_entity.type
_entity.pdbx_description
1 polymer ?
#
loop_
_entity_poly.entity_id
_entity_poly.type
_entity_poly.pdbx_seq_one_letter_code
_entity_poly.pdbx_strand_id
1 'polypeptide(L)' 'MSKLPRLKVEKVIRKLRKLGFIGPIPGGKHLRMVHPETKKIIPIPIHKGKDINQ' A
#
# COMPACT_ATOMS: atom_id res chain seq x y z
N MET A 1 -19.39 9.40 -14.12
CA MET A 1 -18.74 8.80 -12.93
C MET A 1 -17.42 9.51 -12.66
N SER A 2 -17.27 10.17 -11.50
CA SER A 2 -16.00 10.79 -11.11
C SER A 2 -14.94 9.71 -10.88
N LYS A 3 -13.85 9.75 -11.64
CA LYS A 3 -12.73 8.82 -11.44
C LYS A 3 -12.21 8.98 -10.01
N LEU A 4 -12.10 7.87 -9.27
CA LEU A 4 -11.51 7.87 -7.92
C LEU A 4 -10.13 8.56 -7.98
N PRO A 5 -9.83 9.46 -7.04
CA PRO A 5 -8.56 10.18 -7.04
C PRO A 5 -7.42 9.15 -6.97
N ARG A 6 -6.49 9.24 -7.92
CA ARG A 6 -5.31 8.37 -7.94
C ARG A 6 -4.51 8.61 -6.67
N LEU A 7 -4.58 7.67 -5.74
CA LEU A 7 -3.77 7.70 -4.53
C LEU A 7 -2.37 7.27 -4.91
N LYS A 8 -1.44 8.22 -4.84
CA LYS A 8 -0.01 7.94 -4.91
C LYS A 8 0.37 6.89 -3.85
N VAL A 9 1.17 5.91 -4.23
CA VAL A 9 1.59 4.78 -3.38
C VAL A 9 2.17 5.27 -2.05
N GLU A 10 2.95 6.35 -2.10
CA GLU A 10 3.60 6.96 -0.94
C GLU A 10 2.57 7.49 0.06
N LYS A 11 1.44 8.04 -0.41
CA LYS A 11 0.35 8.50 0.47
C LYS A 11 -0.34 7.35 1.18
N VAL A 12 -0.51 6.22 0.49
CA VAL A 12 -1.10 5.00 1.10
C VAL A 12 -0.17 4.43 2.15
N ILE A 13 1.13 4.27 1.84
CA ILE A 13 2.13 3.80 2.81
C ILE A 13 2.17 4.72 4.04
N ARG A 14 2.19 6.05 3.84
CA ARG A 14 2.19 7.01 4.95
C ARG A 14 0.96 6.88 5.85
N LYS A 15 -0.24 6.70 5.27
CA LYS A 15 -1.47 6.50 6.04
C LYS A 15 -1.46 5.17 6.79
N LEU A 16 -1.02 4.09 6.15
CA LEU A 16 -0.94 2.77 6.77
C LEU A 16 0.05 2.74 7.94
N ARG A 17 1.21 3.42 7.82
CA ARG A 17 2.14 3.60 8.94
C ARG A 17 1.52 4.30 10.14
N LYS A 18 0.70 5.35 9.90
CA LYS A 18 -0.05 6.03 10.98
C LYS A 18 -1.07 5.13 11.66
N LEU A 19 -1.55 4.09 10.97
CA LEU A 19 -2.49 3.10 11.49
C LEU A 19 -1.80 1.88 12.10
N GLY A 20 -0.50 1.95 12.41
CA GLY A 20 0.24 0.85 13.05
C GLY A 20 0.72 -0.25 12.10
N PHE A 21 0.59 -0.07 10.79
CA PHE A 21 1.16 -1.02 9.83
C PHE A 21 2.66 -0.79 9.64
N ILE A 22 3.42 -1.87 9.65
CA ILE A 22 4.85 -1.93 9.37
C ILE A 22 5.12 -2.36 7.91
N GLY A 23 6.20 -1.85 7.33
CA GLY A 23 6.57 -2.06 5.93
C GLY A 23 6.92 -0.75 5.18
N PRO A 24 7.03 -0.80 3.85
CA PRO A 24 6.68 -1.92 2.98
C PRO A 24 7.74 -3.05 2.99
N ILE A 25 7.27 -4.29 2.96
CA ILE A 25 8.11 -5.48 2.80
C ILE A 25 8.01 -5.93 1.33
N PRO A 26 9.13 -6.16 0.62
CA PRO A 26 9.09 -6.61 -0.76
C PRO A 26 8.63 -8.07 -0.85
N GLY A 27 7.77 -8.37 -1.84
CA GLY A 27 7.27 -9.70 -2.15
C GLY A 27 7.30 -10.01 -3.65
N GLY A 28 8.23 -9.41 -4.39
CA GLY A 28 8.30 -9.50 -5.85
C GLY A 28 7.49 -8.38 -6.53
N LYS A 29 6.36 -8.71 -7.16
CA LYS A 29 5.51 -7.75 -7.90
C LYS A 29 4.67 -6.83 -7.01
N HIS A 30 4.64 -7.09 -5.70
CA HIS A 30 3.88 -6.34 -4.70
C HIS A 30 4.78 -5.96 -3.51
N LEU A 31 4.47 -4.82 -2.88
CA LEU A 31 4.85 -4.57 -1.49
C LEU A 31 3.76 -5.12 -0.59
N ARG A 32 4.09 -5.39 0.66
CA ARG A 32 3.10 -5.66 1.70
C ARG A 32 3.34 -4.79 2.92
N MET A 33 2.24 -4.31 3.51
CA MET A 33 2.21 -3.69 4.83
C MET A 33 1.58 -4.69 5.79
N VAL A 34 2.13 -4.84 6.99
CA VAL A 34 1.67 -5.82 7.99
C VAL A 34 1.29 -5.09 9.28
N HIS A 35 0.19 -5.43 9.92
CA HIS A 35 -0.11 -4.96 11.27
C HIS A 35 0.27 -6.05 12.28
N PRO A 36 1.25 -5.83 13.18
CA PRO A 36 1.81 -6.90 14.01
C PRO A 36 0.81 -7.44 15.05
N GLU A 37 -0.05 -6.58 15.59
CA GLU A 37 -1.07 -6.93 16.58
C GLU A 37 -2.26 -7.67 15.94
N THR A 38 -2.86 -7.10 14.91
CA THR A 38 -4.05 -7.67 14.25
C THR A 38 -3.73 -8.73 13.19
N LYS A 39 -2.44 -8.97 12.90
CA LYS A 39 -1.93 -9.86 11.83
C LYS A 39 -2.45 -9.55 10.43
N LYS A 40 -3.08 -8.38 10.22
CA LYS A 40 -3.58 -7.96 8.90
C LYS A 40 -2.43 -7.70 7.93
N ILE A 41 -2.58 -8.17 6.70
CA ILE A 41 -1.61 -7.96 5.62
C ILE A 41 -2.32 -7.24 4.49
N ILE A 42 -1.75 -6.12 4.04
CA ILE A 42 -2.26 -5.34 2.92
C ILE A 42 -1.22 -5.39 1.79
N PRO A 43 -1.50 -6.11 0.68
CA PRO A 43 -0.66 -6.02 -0.51
C PRO A 43 -0.86 -4.67 -1.19
N ILE A 44 0.23 -4.00 -1.53
CA ILE A 44 0.27 -2.77 -2.32
C ILE A 44 0.89 -3.12 -3.67
N PRO A 45 0.15 -3.01 -4.79
CA PRO A 45 0.71 -3.25 -6.11
C PRO A 45 1.77 -2.20 -6.44
N ILE A 46 2.91 -2.65 -6.98
CA ILE A 46 3.97 -1.78 -7.49
C ILE A 46 4.04 -1.96 -9.00
N HIS A 47 3.24 -1.20 -9.75
CA HIS A 47 3.34 -1.21 -11.19
C HIS A 47 4.45 -0.25 -11.64
N LYS A 48 5.74 -0.61 -11.48
CA LYS A 48 6.89 0.19 -11.98
C LYS A 48 6.71 1.73 -11.84
N GLY A 49 6.34 2.20 -10.64
CA GLY A 49 6.14 3.63 -10.37
C GLY A 49 4.88 4.28 -10.96
N LYS A 50 3.92 3.50 -11.47
CA LYS A 50 2.59 3.96 -11.92
C LYS A 50 1.51 3.60 -10.89
N ASP A 51 0.56 4.52 -10.75
CA ASP A 51 -0.45 4.65 -9.71
C ASP A 51 -1.20 3.35 -9.32
N ILE A 52 -1.77 3.34 -8.11
CA ILE A 52 -2.66 2.27 -7.59
C ILE A 52 -4.03 2.37 -8.29
N ASN A 53 -4.10 1.99 -9.56
CA ASN A 53 -5.33 1.63 -10.28
C ASN A 53 -4.91 1.05 -11.62
N GLN A 54 -4.74 -0.27 -11.68
CA GLN A 54 -4.82 -1.05 -12.92
C GLN A 54 -5.72 -2.24 -12.68
#